data_AF-A0A7W6PP24-F1
#
_entry.id   AF-A0A7W6PP24-F1
#
_cell.length_a   1.000
_cell.length_b   1.000
_cell.length_c   1.000
_cell.angle_alpha   90.00
_cell.angle_beta   90.00
_cell.angle_gamma   90.00
#
_symmetry.space_group_name_H-M   'P 1'
#
loop_
_entity.id
_entity.type
_entity.pdbx_description
1 polymer ?
#
loop_
_entity_poly.entity_id
_entity_poly.type
_entity_poly.pdbx_seq_one_letter_code
_entity_poly.pdbx_strand_id
1 'polypeptide(L)'
;MSTISGFFRSPNAARDIDLLFSTPKAASSTTYAGNRPPAVPADNEPNASQRALSRIIEIITLNSSEAQDKATMEKQLGYVTAGTGGEGDDTLTVTGRGITNIDAGAGNDSLILKSDSISDIRTVSGDDSIKAAGAFVGSIDGGDGKDDIQIKAKLALDLLGGAGDDTMKVAADTIRNLDAGDGNDNLVLEGNRIFARGGLGNDTVSIKATGADPLIEYGFGRGDGQDTVRSTSGLAIALGSLTANDLDIAVSGNTLTASIKGSEDRITITLDGKTTASFSFAVKDGQTMLRIN
;
A
#
# COMPACT_ATOMS: atom_id res chain seq x y z
N MET A 1 -6.46 33.23 27.58
CA MET A 1 -5.77 32.35 28.54
C MET A 1 -4.62 31.70 27.79
N SER A 2 -3.39 31.80 28.28
CA SER A 2 -2.22 31.22 27.63
C SER A 2 -2.23 29.71 27.87
N THR A 3 -2.45 28.92 26.83
CA THR A 3 -2.40 27.46 26.91
C THR A 3 -0.93 27.05 26.94
N ILE A 4 -0.46 26.62 28.11
CA ILE A 4 0.85 26.00 28.25
C ILE A 4 0.82 24.68 27.47
N SER A 5 1.70 24.53 26.49
CA SER A 5 1.86 23.30 25.70
C SER A 5 1.94 22.06 26.60
N GLY A 6 1.26 20.98 26.21
CA GLY A 6 1.29 19.68 26.92
C GLY A 6 2.71 19.12 27.12
N PHE A 7 3.68 19.63 26.37
CA PHE A 7 5.12 19.39 26.54
C PHE A 7 5.60 19.55 27.99
N PHE A 8 5.12 20.58 28.72
CA PHE A 8 5.53 20.82 30.11
C PHE A 8 4.83 19.93 31.14
N ARG A 9 3.94 19.04 30.70
CA ARG A 9 3.19 18.10 31.56
C ARG A 9 3.65 16.65 31.41
N SER A 10 4.57 16.37 30.49
CA SER A 10 5.22 15.06 30.34
C SER A 10 6.12 14.79 31.56
N PRO A 11 5.98 13.64 32.26
CA PRO A 11 6.91 13.21 33.31
C PRO A 11 8.36 13.07 32.81
N ASN A 12 8.54 12.99 31.49
CA ASN A 12 9.82 12.82 30.81
C ASN A 12 10.33 14.09 30.14
N ALA A 13 9.62 15.23 30.26
CA ALA A 13 9.95 16.49 29.59
C ALA A 13 11.40 16.93 29.79
N ALA A 14 11.97 16.67 30.97
CA ALA A 14 13.38 16.96 31.26
C ALA A 14 14.36 16.06 30.50
N ARG A 15 14.04 14.77 30.29
CA ARG A 15 14.85 13.84 29.49
C ARG A 15 14.76 14.19 28.01
N ASP A 16 13.58 14.59 27.56
CA ASP A 16 13.32 14.99 26.18
C ASP A 16 14.09 16.25 25.80
N ILE A 17 14.25 17.19 26.74
CA ILE A 17 15.12 18.37 26.60
C ILE A 17 16.61 17.97 26.54
N ASP A 18 17.07 17.04 27.38
CA ASP A 18 18.47 16.57 27.35
C ASP A 18 18.83 15.87 26.03
N LEU A 19 17.87 15.16 25.41
CA LEU A 19 18.04 14.53 24.10
C LEU A 19 18.00 15.53 22.93
N LEU A 20 17.34 16.68 23.10
CA LEU A 20 17.30 17.76 22.11
C LEU A 20 18.65 18.50 21.98
N PHE A 21 19.43 18.56 23.06
CA PHE A 21 20.66 19.37 23.13
C PHE A 21 21.95 18.59 23.39
N SER A 22 21.91 17.28 23.61
CA SER A 22 23.13 16.49 23.79
C SER A 22 23.79 16.12 22.45
N THR A 23 25.11 16.33 22.39
CA THR A 23 25.98 15.71 21.39
C THR A 23 26.31 14.28 21.82
N PRO A 24 26.52 13.33 20.88
CA PRO A 24 26.74 11.94 21.25
C PRO A 24 28.03 11.81 22.07
N LYS A 25 27.91 11.32 23.31
CA LYS A 25 29.07 10.84 24.07
C LYS A 25 29.52 9.54 23.41
N ALA A 26 30.76 9.50 22.93
CA ALA A 26 31.39 8.28 22.43
C ALA A 26 31.21 7.16 23.45
N ALA A 27 30.54 6.08 23.06
CA ALA A 27 30.28 4.94 23.93
C ALA A 27 31.62 4.27 24.29
N SER A 28 31.99 4.32 25.56
CA SER A 28 33.06 3.50 26.13
C SER A 28 32.65 2.03 26.07
N SER A 29 33.45 1.22 25.40
CA SER A 29 33.26 -0.21 25.23
C SER A 29 33.25 -0.95 26.58
N THR A 30 32.15 -1.61 26.86
CA THR A 30 32.12 -2.74 27.81
C THR A 30 31.57 -3.95 27.05
N THR A 31 32.41 -4.98 27.02
CA THR A 31 32.18 -6.26 26.35
C THR A 31 31.03 -7.01 26.99
N TYR A 32 29.96 -7.21 26.23
CA TYR A 32 28.98 -8.27 26.46
C TYR A 32 28.80 -9.03 25.16
N ALA A 33 29.13 -10.32 25.18
CA ALA A 33 28.99 -11.24 24.06
C ALA A 33 27.52 -11.68 23.95
N GLY A 34 26.86 -11.24 22.88
CA GLY A 34 25.52 -11.67 22.49
C GLY A 34 25.14 -10.99 21.18
N ASN A 35 24.71 -11.77 20.18
CA ASN A 35 24.44 -11.36 18.81
C ASN A 35 23.71 -10.01 18.71
N ARG A 36 24.46 -8.95 18.37
CA ARG A 36 23.94 -7.63 18.04
C ARG A 36 23.99 -7.47 16.51
N PRO A 37 22.91 -6.99 15.86
CA PRO A 37 22.94 -6.70 14.44
C PRO A 37 24.02 -5.63 14.12
N PRO A 38 24.59 -5.66 12.89
CA PRO A 38 25.75 -4.84 12.55
C PRO A 38 25.48 -3.35 12.79
N ALA A 39 26.46 -2.67 13.38
CA ALA A 39 26.40 -1.24 13.64
C ALA A 39 26.33 -0.44 12.33
N VAL A 40 25.42 0.54 12.29
CA VAL A 40 25.25 1.47 11.16
C VAL A 40 26.46 2.43 11.09
N PRO A 41 27.02 2.72 9.91
CA PRO A 41 28.09 3.69 9.74
C PRO A 41 27.70 5.11 10.19
N ALA A 42 28.62 5.81 10.85
CA ALA A 42 28.38 7.09 11.54
C ALA A 42 27.99 8.28 10.64
N ASP A 43 28.11 8.14 9.31
CA ASP A 43 27.83 9.23 8.36
C ASP A 43 26.35 9.33 7.94
N ASN A 44 25.49 8.43 8.43
CA ASN A 44 24.04 8.40 8.16
C ASN A 44 23.17 8.72 9.39
N GLU A 45 23.75 9.25 10.48
CA GLU A 45 23.00 9.67 11.67
C GLU A 45 22.37 11.06 11.44
N PRO A 46 21.04 11.22 11.53
CA PRO A 46 20.38 12.49 11.26
C PRO A 46 20.84 13.55 12.25
N ASN A 47 21.18 14.74 11.75
CA ASN A 47 21.66 15.83 12.58
C ASN A 47 20.55 16.41 13.49
N ALA A 48 20.94 17.20 14.49
CA ALA A 48 20.00 17.77 15.45
C ALA A 48 18.85 18.55 14.80
N SER A 49 19.11 19.22 13.67
CA SER A 49 18.10 19.97 12.91
C SER A 49 17.08 19.05 12.23
N GLN A 50 17.52 17.91 11.68
CA GLN A 50 16.62 16.91 11.09
C GLN A 50 15.76 16.22 12.16
N ARG A 51 16.32 15.97 13.36
CA ARG A 51 15.57 15.47 14.52
C ARG A 51 14.53 16.47 15.03
N ALA A 52 14.91 17.75 15.12
CA ALA A 52 14.02 18.83 15.53
C ALA A 52 12.88 19.06 14.53
N LEU A 53 13.17 19.06 13.22
CA LEU A 53 12.15 19.20 12.17
C LEU A 53 11.14 18.04 12.20
N SER A 54 11.59 16.81 12.40
CA SER A 54 10.69 15.65 12.53
C SER A 54 9.74 15.77 13.74
N ARG A 55 10.19 16.39 14.84
CA ARG A 55 9.34 16.67 16.03
C ARG A 55 8.42 17.86 15.83
N ILE A 56 8.85 18.90 15.11
CA ILE A 56 7.99 20.05 14.80
C ILE A 56 6.86 19.64 13.86
N ILE A 57 7.15 18.79 12.87
CA ILE A 57 6.12 18.22 11.99
C ILE A 57 5.10 17.43 12.82
N GLU A 58 5.55 16.57 13.73
CA GLU A 58 4.69 15.84 14.69
C GLU A 58 3.79 16.75 15.53
N ILE A 59 4.32 17.84 16.11
CA ILE A 59 3.52 18.79 16.90
C ILE A 59 2.46 19.50 16.04
N ILE A 60 2.77 19.78 14.78
CA ILE A 60 1.87 20.50 13.88
C ILE A 60 0.81 19.57 13.28
N THR A 61 1.14 18.32 12.98
CA THR A 61 0.19 17.32 12.45
C THR A 61 -0.79 16.83 13.51
N LEU A 62 -0.39 16.81 14.79
CA LEU A 62 -1.23 16.34 15.91
C LEU A 62 -2.18 17.40 16.50
N ASN A 63 -2.31 18.58 15.87
CA ASN A 63 -3.07 19.70 16.45
C ASN A 63 -4.26 20.18 15.59
N SER A 64 -4.72 19.38 14.63
CA SER A 64 -6.00 19.63 13.94
C SER A 64 -7.16 18.98 14.72
N SER A 65 -7.91 19.86 15.39
CA SER A 65 -9.25 19.73 16.02
C SER A 65 -10.22 18.76 15.33
N GLU A 66 -11.13 17.99 15.96
CA GLU A 66 -11.81 18.00 17.27
C GLU A 66 -12.06 16.53 17.72
N ALA A 67 -12.25 16.30 19.02
CA ALA A 67 -12.27 15.00 19.71
C ALA A 67 -10.87 14.36 19.85
N GLN A 68 -10.33 14.50 21.06
CA GLN A 68 -9.03 13.98 21.45
C GLN A 68 -9.09 12.46 21.49
N ASP A 69 -8.38 11.80 20.59
CA ASP A 69 -7.85 10.48 20.89
C ASP A 69 -6.36 10.38 20.52
N LYS A 70 -5.60 9.71 21.38
CA LYS A 70 -4.18 9.99 21.58
C LYS A 70 -3.31 9.23 20.57
N ALA A 71 -3.00 9.85 19.44
CA ALA A 71 -2.01 9.29 18.55
C ALA A 71 -0.62 9.17 19.24
N THR A 72 -0.04 7.96 19.26
CA THR A 72 1.25 7.67 19.91
C THR A 72 2.28 7.22 18.88
N MET A 73 3.45 7.86 18.84
CA MET A 73 4.52 7.54 17.88
C MET A 73 5.81 7.13 18.61
N GLU A 74 6.34 5.95 18.30
CA GLU A 74 7.67 5.50 18.75
C GLU A 74 8.70 5.70 17.64
N LYS A 75 9.83 6.33 18.00
CA LYS A 75 10.95 6.60 17.08
C LYS A 75 12.25 6.06 17.64
N GLN A 76 12.96 5.25 16.84
CA GLN A 76 14.34 4.84 17.12
C GLN A 76 15.23 5.22 15.93
N LEU A 77 16.22 6.10 16.15
CA LEU A 77 17.32 6.39 15.20
C LEU A 77 16.87 6.68 13.74
N GLY A 78 15.83 7.51 13.57
CA GLY A 78 15.34 7.91 12.25
C GLY A 78 14.36 6.93 11.60
N TYR A 79 13.97 5.87 12.29
CA TYR A 79 12.83 5.03 11.95
C TYR A 79 11.60 5.49 12.73
N VAL A 80 10.42 5.43 12.10
CA VAL A 80 9.15 5.40 12.82
C VAL A 80 8.76 3.94 12.93
N THR A 81 8.75 3.42 14.16
CA THR A 81 8.66 1.98 14.45
C THR A 81 7.31 1.54 14.98
N ALA A 82 6.50 2.49 15.42
CA ALA A 82 5.10 2.30 15.75
C ALA A 82 4.36 3.64 15.69
N GLY A 83 3.14 3.62 15.19
CA GLY A 83 2.22 4.73 15.22
C GLY A 83 0.80 4.23 15.39
N THR A 84 0.09 4.67 16.44
CA THR A 84 -1.31 4.26 16.64
C THR A 84 -2.18 5.51 16.65
N GLY A 85 -3.15 5.62 15.76
CA GLY A 85 -4.23 6.62 15.81
C GLY A 85 -5.38 6.18 16.71
N GLY A 86 -6.37 7.05 16.89
CA GLY A 86 -7.48 6.88 17.82
C GLY A 86 -8.78 6.47 17.14
N GLU A 87 -9.93 6.72 17.78
CA GLU A 87 -11.26 6.45 17.19
C GLU A 87 -11.79 7.56 16.25
N GLY A 88 -10.99 8.56 15.89
CA GLY A 88 -11.43 9.67 15.04
C GLY A 88 -10.41 10.04 13.97
N ASP A 89 -10.88 10.79 12.97
CA ASP A 89 -10.14 11.21 11.78
C ASP A 89 -8.74 11.76 12.12
N ASP A 90 -7.71 10.97 11.83
CA ASP A 90 -6.32 11.28 12.11
C ASP A 90 -5.58 11.76 10.86
N THR A 91 -4.63 12.68 11.04
CA THR A 91 -3.74 13.10 9.95
C THR A 91 -2.29 12.84 10.34
N LEU A 92 -1.64 11.96 9.60
CA LEU A 92 -0.28 11.51 9.87
C LEU A 92 0.63 11.73 8.68
N THR A 93 1.63 12.61 8.83
CA THR A 93 2.71 12.76 7.85
C THR A 93 4.02 12.24 8.43
N VAL A 94 4.54 11.15 7.85
CA VAL A 94 5.75 10.47 8.34
C VAL A 94 6.87 10.54 7.31
N THR A 95 8.04 10.97 7.78
CA THR A 95 9.29 10.88 7.03
C THR A 95 10.36 10.22 7.89
N GLY A 96 11.16 9.34 7.30
CA GLY A 96 12.19 8.59 8.01
C GLY A 96 13.00 7.67 7.10
N ARG A 97 13.95 6.93 7.67
CA ARG A 97 14.74 5.89 6.99
C ARG A 97 13.97 4.59 6.77
N GLY A 98 13.02 4.31 7.66
CA GLY A 98 12.00 3.29 7.51
C GLY A 98 10.75 3.68 8.28
N ILE A 99 9.60 3.23 7.80
CA ILE A 99 8.29 3.38 8.44
C ILE A 99 7.70 1.99 8.58
N THR A 100 7.33 1.60 9.80
CA THR A 100 6.69 0.31 10.09
C THR A 100 5.71 0.44 11.26
N ASN A 101 4.71 -0.44 11.28
CA ASN A 101 3.69 -0.60 12.32
C ASN A 101 2.87 0.68 12.55
N ILE A 102 2.30 1.23 11.49
CA ILE A 102 1.32 2.30 11.59
C ILE A 102 -0.07 1.66 11.59
N ASP A 103 -0.84 1.89 12.63
CA ASP A 103 -2.28 1.58 12.71
C ASP A 103 -2.98 2.92 12.94
N ALA A 104 -3.79 3.40 12.00
CA ALA A 104 -4.44 4.70 12.12
C ALA A 104 -5.70 4.67 12.99
N GLY A 105 -6.17 3.48 13.40
CA GLY A 105 -7.33 3.36 14.25
C GLY A 105 -8.62 3.45 13.46
N ALA A 106 -9.66 4.06 14.00
CA ALA A 106 -10.93 4.23 13.30
C ALA A 106 -11.14 5.71 12.97
N GLY A 107 -11.93 6.01 11.95
CA GLY A 107 -12.13 7.37 11.47
C GLY A 107 -11.59 7.53 10.06
N ASN A 108 -11.84 8.66 9.42
CA ASN A 108 -11.35 8.91 8.06
C ASN A 108 -9.92 9.47 8.14
N ASP A 109 -8.93 8.60 7.97
CA ASP A 109 -7.55 8.90 8.23
C ASP A 109 -6.79 9.35 6.98
N SER A 110 -5.83 10.26 7.17
CA SER A 110 -4.99 10.77 6.09
C SER A 110 -3.50 10.54 6.37
N LEU A 111 -2.93 9.57 5.69
CA LEU A 111 -1.54 9.13 5.84
C LEU A 111 -0.69 9.58 4.64
N ILE A 112 0.39 10.32 4.91
CA ILE A 112 1.42 10.66 3.93
C ILE A 112 2.76 10.10 4.41
N LEU A 113 3.22 9.03 3.76
CA LEU A 113 4.37 8.25 4.16
C LEU A 113 5.49 8.37 3.12
N LYS A 114 6.66 8.83 3.53
CA LYS A 114 7.83 8.92 2.65
C LYS A 114 9.07 8.39 3.32
N SER A 115 9.55 7.24 2.83
CA SER A 115 10.73 6.56 3.34
C SER A 115 11.30 5.61 2.29
N ASP A 116 12.55 5.19 2.43
CA ASP A 116 13.10 4.17 1.53
C ASP A 116 12.38 2.83 1.69
N SER A 117 11.93 2.51 2.91
CA SER A 117 11.19 1.28 3.25
C SER A 117 9.94 1.62 4.05
N ILE A 118 8.78 1.20 3.58
CA ILE A 118 7.49 1.37 4.26
C ILE A 118 6.83 -0.01 4.36
N SER A 119 6.45 -0.42 5.55
CA SER A 119 5.71 -1.67 5.76
C SER A 119 4.67 -1.56 6.88
N ASP A 120 3.76 -2.53 6.96
CA ASP A 120 2.86 -2.74 8.10
C ASP A 120 2.03 -1.47 8.43
N ILE A 121 1.24 -1.04 7.46
CA ILE A 121 0.36 0.12 7.55
C ILE A 121 -1.09 -0.37 7.51
N ARG A 122 -1.92 0.07 8.46
CA ARG A 122 -3.34 -0.28 8.54
C ARG A 122 -4.17 0.94 8.92
N THR A 123 -5.35 1.12 8.32
CA THR A 123 -6.29 2.20 8.69
C THR A 123 -7.65 1.70 9.19
N VAL A 124 -7.85 0.37 9.26
CA VAL A 124 -8.91 -0.35 10.01
C VAL A 124 -10.33 -0.06 9.56
N SER A 125 -10.84 1.16 9.74
CA SER A 125 -12.21 1.52 9.41
C SER A 125 -12.37 3.03 9.20
N GLY A 126 -13.03 3.43 8.13
CA GLY A 126 -13.26 4.81 7.73
C GLY A 126 -12.95 4.98 6.25
N ASP A 127 -13.29 6.13 5.67
CA ASP A 127 -12.89 6.43 4.29
C ASP A 127 -11.47 7.02 4.31
N ASP A 128 -10.46 6.18 4.13
CA ASP A 128 -9.06 6.54 4.38
C ASP A 128 -8.31 7.03 3.13
N SER A 129 -7.22 7.77 3.34
CA SER A 129 -6.32 8.19 2.27
C SER A 129 -4.87 7.89 2.61
N ILE A 130 -4.26 6.94 1.90
CA ILE A 130 -2.88 6.51 2.10
C ILE A 130 -2.04 6.92 0.90
N LYS A 131 -1.03 7.77 1.12
CA LYS A 131 -0.05 8.17 0.10
C LYS A 131 1.33 7.74 0.52
N ALA A 132 1.85 6.68 -0.08
CA ALA A 132 3.17 6.13 0.26
C ALA A 132 4.16 6.20 -0.91
N ALA A 133 5.38 6.67 -0.63
CA ALA A 133 6.46 6.73 -1.62
C ALA A 133 7.79 6.23 -1.06
N GLY A 134 8.41 5.25 -1.73
CA GLY A 134 9.67 4.63 -1.28
C GLY A 134 10.37 3.75 -2.31
N ALA A 135 11.44 3.07 -1.91
CA ALA A 135 12.04 2.02 -2.73
C ALA A 135 11.24 0.72 -2.56
N PHE A 136 10.91 0.39 -1.32
CA PHE A 136 10.01 -0.70 -0.94
C PHE A 136 8.79 -0.14 -0.22
N VAL A 137 7.61 -0.60 -0.61
CA VAL A 137 6.34 -0.33 0.06
C VAL A 137 5.57 -1.64 0.13
N GLY A 138 5.06 -2.04 1.28
CA GLY A 138 4.20 -3.22 1.33
C GLY A 138 3.46 -3.43 2.63
N SER A 139 2.67 -4.50 2.70
CA SER A 139 1.82 -4.81 3.87
C SER A 139 0.98 -3.59 4.26
N ILE A 140 0.26 -3.06 3.29
CA ILE A 140 -0.70 -1.96 3.46
C ILE A 140 -2.10 -2.54 3.39
N ASP A 141 -2.95 -2.16 4.32
CA ASP A 141 -4.34 -2.59 4.45
C ASP A 141 -5.22 -1.37 4.75
N GLY A 142 -6.10 -1.00 3.81
CA GLY A 142 -7.05 0.11 3.99
C GLY A 142 -8.11 -0.22 5.04
N GLY A 143 -8.65 -1.45 5.00
CA GLY A 143 -9.62 -1.91 5.98
C GLY A 143 -11.05 -1.65 5.50
N ASP A 144 -11.96 -1.31 6.41
CA ASP A 144 -13.36 -1.06 6.06
C ASP A 144 -13.56 0.39 5.63
N GLY A 145 -14.31 0.65 4.56
CA GLY A 145 -14.64 2.00 4.09
C GLY A 145 -14.19 2.23 2.66
N LYS A 146 -14.35 3.46 2.17
CA LYS A 146 -13.95 3.82 0.82
C LYS A 146 -12.57 4.46 0.82
N ASP A 147 -11.56 3.68 0.43
CA ASP A 147 -10.17 4.09 0.58
C ASP A 147 -9.54 4.64 -0.71
N ASP A 148 -8.65 5.63 -0.56
CA ASP A 148 -7.78 6.17 -1.62
C ASP A 148 -6.32 5.81 -1.32
N ILE A 149 -5.84 4.72 -1.92
CA ILE A 149 -4.49 4.20 -1.72
C ILE A 149 -3.61 4.53 -2.93
N GLN A 150 -2.62 5.41 -2.74
CA GLN A 150 -1.69 5.85 -3.77
C GLN A 150 -0.24 5.49 -3.42
N ILE A 151 0.34 4.59 -4.20
CA ILE A 151 1.67 4.03 -3.96
C ILE A 151 2.62 4.34 -5.11
N LYS A 152 3.81 4.84 -4.77
CA LYS A 152 4.93 4.96 -5.71
C LYS A 152 6.18 4.28 -5.16
N ALA A 153 6.53 3.14 -5.73
CA ALA A 153 7.62 2.31 -5.25
C ALA A 153 8.53 1.80 -6.38
N LYS A 154 9.62 1.11 -6.03
CA LYS A 154 10.26 0.17 -6.97
C LYS A 154 9.62 -1.21 -6.83
N LEU A 155 9.37 -1.62 -5.60
CA LEU A 155 8.71 -2.87 -5.24
C LEU A 155 7.51 -2.56 -4.32
N ALA A 156 6.33 -2.99 -4.76
CA ALA A 156 5.07 -2.93 -4.03
C ALA A 156 4.58 -4.37 -3.73
N LEU A 157 4.42 -4.72 -2.45
CA LEU A 157 4.02 -6.07 -2.02
C LEU A 157 2.83 -6.04 -1.06
N ASP A 158 1.91 -6.98 -1.16
CA ASP A 158 0.84 -7.21 -0.17
C ASP A 158 0.07 -5.91 0.12
N LEU A 159 -0.67 -5.45 -0.89
CA LEU A 159 -1.49 -4.25 -0.83
C LEU A 159 -2.95 -4.67 -0.85
N LEU A 160 -3.69 -4.32 0.20
CA LEU A 160 -5.10 -4.62 0.37
C LEU A 160 -5.89 -3.31 0.38
N GLY A 161 -6.94 -3.22 -0.42
CA GLY A 161 -7.96 -2.16 -0.30
C GLY A 161 -8.77 -2.42 0.95
N GLY A 162 -9.59 -3.47 0.91
CA GLY A 162 -10.31 -3.97 2.07
C GLY A 162 -11.78 -4.15 1.72
N ALA A 163 -12.68 -3.57 2.51
CA ALA A 163 -14.11 -3.63 2.24
C ALA A 163 -14.67 -2.25 1.95
N GLY A 164 -15.18 -2.02 0.76
CA GLY A 164 -15.78 -0.77 0.31
C GLY A 164 -15.37 -0.47 -1.14
N ASP A 165 -15.91 0.59 -1.74
CA ASP A 165 -15.61 0.93 -3.13
C ASP A 165 -14.27 1.70 -3.23
N ASP A 166 -13.16 0.97 -3.31
CA ASP A 166 -11.82 1.52 -3.16
C ASP A 166 -11.23 2.11 -4.44
N THR A 167 -10.24 2.98 -4.28
CA THR A 167 -9.41 3.51 -5.36
C THR A 167 -7.94 3.27 -5.08
N MET A 168 -7.32 2.37 -5.86
CA MET A 168 -5.91 2.04 -5.72
C MET A 168 -5.09 2.50 -6.93
N LYS A 169 -4.15 3.42 -6.71
CA LYS A 169 -3.20 3.88 -7.73
C LYS A 169 -1.78 3.47 -7.38
N VAL A 170 -1.27 2.44 -8.04
CA VAL A 170 0.03 1.84 -7.72
C VAL A 170 0.97 1.92 -8.90
N ALA A 171 2.08 2.64 -8.74
CA ALA A 171 3.17 2.71 -9.71
C ALA A 171 4.45 2.11 -9.12
N ALA A 172 4.84 0.92 -9.59
CA ALA A 172 6.05 0.23 -9.17
C ALA A 172 6.60 -0.67 -10.29
N ASP A 173 7.91 -0.93 -10.32
CA ASP A 173 8.47 -1.88 -11.29
C ASP A 173 7.87 -3.28 -11.10
N THR A 174 7.72 -3.68 -9.83
CA THR A 174 7.02 -4.91 -9.45
C THR A 174 5.90 -4.60 -8.45
N ILE A 175 4.69 -5.05 -8.77
CA ILE A 175 3.50 -5.08 -7.91
C ILE A 175 3.12 -6.54 -7.73
N ARG A 176 2.98 -7.00 -6.48
CA ARG A 176 2.61 -8.40 -6.20
C ARG A 176 1.67 -8.47 -5.00
N ASN A 177 0.70 -9.38 -5.10
CA ASN A 177 -0.34 -9.58 -4.08
C ASN A 177 -1.10 -8.27 -3.81
N LEU A 178 -1.55 -7.61 -4.88
CA LEU A 178 -2.53 -6.54 -4.77
C LEU A 178 -3.92 -7.15 -4.86
N ASP A 179 -4.77 -6.91 -3.85
CA ASP A 179 -6.18 -7.32 -3.79
C ASP A 179 -6.97 -6.07 -3.38
N ALA A 180 -7.92 -5.61 -4.20
CA ALA A 180 -8.71 -4.44 -3.81
C ALA A 180 -9.81 -4.81 -2.81
N GLY A 181 -10.30 -6.06 -2.85
CA GLY A 181 -11.11 -6.65 -1.80
C GLY A 181 -12.59 -6.70 -2.16
N ASP A 182 -13.47 -6.31 -1.25
CA ASP A 182 -14.91 -6.35 -1.46
C ASP A 182 -15.42 -4.96 -1.86
N GLY A 183 -16.05 -4.78 -3.01
CA GLY A 183 -16.53 -3.48 -3.45
C GLY A 183 -16.51 -3.32 -4.96
N ASN A 184 -16.93 -2.16 -5.47
CA ASN A 184 -16.71 -1.82 -6.88
C ASN A 184 -15.46 -0.96 -6.97
N ASP A 185 -14.32 -1.62 -7.15
CA ASP A 185 -13.03 -0.97 -6.99
C ASP A 185 -12.51 -0.35 -8.29
N ASN A 186 -11.65 0.66 -8.14
CA ASN A 186 -11.01 1.32 -9.26
C ASN A 186 -9.48 1.27 -9.12
N LEU A 187 -8.85 0.41 -9.92
CA LEU A 187 -7.41 0.15 -9.88
C LEU A 187 -6.71 0.82 -11.07
N VAL A 188 -5.65 1.59 -10.79
CA VAL A 188 -4.74 2.16 -11.79
C VAL A 188 -3.32 1.68 -11.50
N LEU A 189 -2.85 0.72 -12.29
CA LEU A 189 -1.60 0.00 -12.07
C LEU A 189 -0.58 0.33 -13.15
N GLU A 190 0.64 0.70 -12.76
CA GLU A 190 1.76 0.93 -13.68
C GLU A 190 2.98 0.13 -13.22
N GLY A 191 3.50 -0.75 -14.09
CA GLY A 191 4.63 -1.62 -13.73
C GLY A 191 5.06 -2.60 -14.80
N ASN A 192 6.21 -3.25 -14.58
CA ASN A 192 6.76 -4.28 -15.48
C ASN A 192 6.29 -5.68 -15.06
N ARG A 193 6.05 -5.89 -13.76
CA ARG A 193 5.58 -7.16 -13.20
C ARG A 193 4.38 -6.86 -12.31
N ILE A 194 3.19 -7.31 -12.69
CA ILE A 194 1.95 -6.96 -11.98
C ILE A 194 1.18 -8.25 -11.69
N PHE A 195 0.93 -8.50 -10.40
CA PHE A 195 0.07 -9.59 -9.92
C PHE A 195 -0.98 -8.98 -9.01
N ALA A 196 -2.20 -8.86 -9.54
CA ALA A 196 -3.30 -8.14 -8.90
C ALA A 196 -4.62 -8.89 -9.06
N ARG A 197 -5.63 -8.49 -8.28
CA ARG A 197 -7.05 -8.82 -8.48
C ARG A 197 -7.88 -7.65 -7.95
N GLY A 198 -9.07 -7.47 -8.50
CA GLY A 198 -10.05 -6.52 -8.00
C GLY A 198 -10.65 -7.10 -6.74
N GLY A 199 -11.49 -8.11 -6.88
CA GLY A 199 -11.94 -8.93 -5.75
C GLY A 199 -13.40 -9.29 -5.94
N LEU A 200 -14.23 -9.11 -4.91
CA LEU A 200 -15.68 -9.26 -5.05
C LEU A 200 -16.30 -7.94 -5.47
N GLY A 201 -17.13 -7.94 -6.51
CA GLY A 201 -17.87 -6.76 -6.94
C GLY A 201 -17.70 -6.50 -8.42
N ASN A 202 -17.81 -5.25 -8.89
CA ASN A 202 -17.61 -4.94 -10.31
C ASN A 202 -16.46 -3.96 -10.46
N ASP A 203 -15.28 -4.50 -10.77
CA ASP A 203 -14.06 -3.71 -10.69
C ASP A 203 -13.67 -3.08 -12.03
N THR A 204 -13.09 -1.89 -11.97
CA THR A 204 -12.52 -1.20 -13.12
C THR A 204 -11.02 -1.10 -12.97
N VAL A 205 -10.29 -1.71 -13.90
CA VAL A 205 -8.83 -1.84 -13.81
C VAL A 205 -8.17 -1.26 -15.06
N SER A 206 -7.21 -0.35 -14.87
CA SER A 206 -6.34 0.17 -15.92
C SER A 206 -4.89 -0.22 -15.65
N ILE A 207 -4.30 -0.96 -16.58
CA ILE A 207 -2.94 -1.49 -16.48
C ILE A 207 -2.04 -0.89 -17.56
N LYS A 208 -1.03 -0.15 -17.10
CA LYS A 208 0.04 0.38 -17.93
C LYS A 208 1.31 -0.45 -17.73
N ALA A 209 1.61 -1.27 -18.72
CA ALA A 209 2.84 -2.03 -18.75
C ALA A 209 4.03 -1.11 -18.95
N THR A 210 5.13 -1.40 -18.27
CA THR A 210 6.42 -0.74 -18.45
C THR A 210 7.49 -1.78 -18.76
N GLY A 211 8.60 -1.35 -19.38
CA GLY A 211 9.65 -2.28 -19.80
C GLY A 211 9.36 -2.96 -21.15
N ALA A 212 10.29 -3.81 -21.58
CA ALA A 212 10.24 -4.45 -22.91
C ALA A 212 9.50 -5.81 -22.91
N ASP A 213 9.39 -6.47 -21.76
CA ASP A 213 8.78 -7.79 -21.60
C ASP A 213 7.96 -7.84 -20.30
N PRO A 214 6.82 -7.14 -20.25
CA PRO A 214 6.00 -7.05 -19.05
C PRO A 214 5.31 -8.39 -18.77
N LEU A 215 5.25 -8.75 -17.48
CA LEU A 215 4.51 -9.91 -17.00
C LEU A 215 3.33 -9.44 -16.16
N ILE A 216 2.11 -9.64 -16.66
CA ILE A 216 0.88 -9.21 -16.01
C ILE A 216 -0.01 -10.43 -15.78
N GLU A 217 -0.39 -10.66 -14.53
CA GLU A 217 -1.37 -11.65 -14.11
C GLU A 217 -2.47 -10.98 -13.29
N TYR A 218 -3.73 -11.23 -13.66
CA TYR A 218 -4.90 -10.70 -12.96
C TYR A 218 -5.78 -11.86 -12.48
N GLY A 219 -6.18 -11.87 -11.22
CA GLY A 219 -7.07 -12.89 -10.67
C GLY A 219 -8.53 -12.64 -11.04
N PHE A 220 -9.26 -13.68 -11.44
CA PHE A 220 -10.71 -13.61 -11.65
C PHE A 220 -11.36 -14.98 -11.41
N GLY A 221 -12.47 -15.01 -10.68
CA GLY A 221 -13.14 -16.23 -10.24
C GLY A 221 -14.67 -16.08 -10.14
N ARG A 222 -15.30 -17.07 -9.51
CA ARG A 222 -16.74 -17.02 -9.19
C ARG A 222 -16.97 -16.06 -8.04
N GLY A 223 -17.96 -15.19 -8.17
CA GLY A 223 -18.30 -14.16 -7.18
C GLY A 223 -17.60 -12.82 -7.41
N ASP A 224 -16.60 -12.77 -8.29
CA ASP A 224 -15.85 -11.56 -8.64
C ASP A 224 -16.66 -10.62 -9.58
N GLY A 225 -17.94 -10.90 -9.81
CA GLY A 225 -18.86 -10.02 -10.55
C GLY A 225 -18.41 -9.65 -11.96
N GLN A 226 -18.63 -8.40 -12.36
CA GLN A 226 -18.50 -7.93 -13.75
C GLN A 226 -17.34 -6.97 -13.98
N ASP A 227 -16.13 -7.51 -13.96
CA ASP A 227 -14.89 -6.76 -14.10
C ASP A 227 -14.63 -6.21 -15.51
N THR A 228 -14.02 -5.03 -15.56
CA THR A 228 -13.50 -4.41 -16.78
C THR A 228 -12.02 -4.10 -16.63
N VAL A 229 -11.18 -4.73 -17.46
CA VAL A 229 -9.72 -4.53 -17.48
C VAL A 229 -9.29 -3.90 -18.80
N ARG A 230 -8.54 -2.81 -18.73
CA ARG A 230 -7.86 -2.19 -19.88
C ARG A 230 -6.36 -2.32 -19.70
N SER A 231 -5.65 -2.93 -20.64
CA SER A 231 -4.21 -3.12 -20.55
C SER A 231 -3.50 -2.66 -21.82
N THR A 232 -2.34 -2.03 -21.66
CA THR A 232 -1.44 -1.64 -22.77
C THR A 232 -0.57 -2.79 -23.30
N SER A 233 -0.59 -3.95 -22.62
CA SER A 233 0.13 -5.17 -23.03
C SER A 233 -0.76 -6.41 -22.84
N GLY A 234 -0.37 -7.53 -23.45
CA GLY A 234 -0.97 -8.83 -23.14
C GLY A 234 -0.84 -9.17 -21.66
N LEU A 235 -1.79 -9.98 -21.17
CA LEU A 235 -1.87 -10.41 -19.78
C LEU A 235 -2.43 -11.83 -19.69
N ALA A 236 -2.27 -12.45 -18.52
CA ALA A 236 -2.93 -13.70 -18.19
C ALA A 236 -3.95 -13.51 -17.08
N ILE A 237 -5.12 -14.12 -17.22
CA ILE A 237 -6.14 -14.17 -16.16
C ILE A 237 -5.97 -15.49 -15.41
N ALA A 238 -5.75 -15.42 -14.10
CA ALA A 238 -5.65 -16.56 -13.20
C ALA A 238 -7.05 -16.95 -12.72
N LEU A 239 -7.58 -18.07 -13.22
CA LEU A 239 -9.02 -18.39 -13.16
C LEU A 239 -9.49 -19.08 -11.87
N GLY A 240 -8.72 -18.98 -10.78
CA GLY A 240 -8.93 -19.77 -9.56
C GLY A 240 -9.16 -21.27 -9.84
N SER A 241 -10.30 -21.79 -9.37
CA SER A 241 -10.72 -23.18 -9.57
C SER A 241 -11.39 -23.46 -10.92
N LEU A 242 -11.58 -22.45 -11.78
CA LEU A 242 -12.25 -22.59 -13.06
C LEU A 242 -11.33 -23.20 -14.11
N THR A 243 -11.96 -23.80 -15.10
CA THR A 243 -11.33 -24.38 -16.28
C THR A 243 -11.84 -23.70 -17.55
N ALA A 244 -11.20 -23.98 -18.68
CA ALA A 244 -11.67 -23.50 -19.98
C ALA A 244 -13.13 -23.89 -20.29
N ASN A 245 -13.60 -25.03 -19.76
CA ASN A 245 -14.96 -25.51 -20.01
C ASN A 245 -16.03 -24.70 -19.26
N ASP A 246 -15.63 -24.01 -18.19
CA ASP A 246 -16.54 -23.20 -17.37
C ASP A 246 -16.80 -21.82 -17.98
N LEU A 247 -16.11 -21.46 -19.07
CA LEU A 247 -16.17 -20.14 -19.69
C LEU A 247 -16.84 -20.16 -21.06
N ASP A 248 -17.57 -19.08 -21.34
CA ASP A 248 -17.93 -18.66 -22.69
C ASP A 248 -17.08 -17.45 -23.07
N ILE A 249 -16.29 -17.57 -24.15
CA ILE A 249 -15.36 -16.53 -24.60
C ILE A 249 -15.90 -15.88 -25.88
N ALA A 250 -15.98 -14.55 -25.88
CA ALA A 250 -16.27 -13.74 -27.05
C ALA A 250 -15.12 -12.77 -27.32
N VAL A 251 -14.74 -12.62 -28.59
CA VAL A 251 -13.71 -11.66 -29.01
C VAL A 251 -14.31 -10.72 -30.07
N SER A 252 -14.19 -9.42 -29.84
CA SER A 252 -14.62 -8.37 -30.75
C SER A 252 -13.53 -7.31 -30.87
N GLY A 253 -12.82 -7.29 -32.00
CA GLY A 253 -11.65 -6.42 -32.17
C GLY A 253 -10.60 -6.71 -31.10
N ASN A 254 -10.14 -5.67 -30.41
CA ASN A 254 -9.15 -5.76 -29.32
C ASN A 254 -9.75 -6.03 -27.93
N THR A 255 -11.04 -6.34 -27.86
CA THR A 255 -11.73 -6.67 -26.62
C THR A 255 -12.09 -8.16 -26.57
N LEU A 256 -11.77 -8.81 -25.45
CA LEU A 256 -12.18 -10.16 -25.11
C LEU A 256 -13.10 -10.10 -23.90
N THR A 257 -14.23 -10.80 -23.95
CA THR A 257 -15.11 -11.02 -22.79
C THR A 257 -15.12 -12.50 -22.46
N ALA A 258 -14.86 -12.83 -21.21
CA ALA A 258 -14.98 -14.18 -20.66
C ALA A 258 -16.10 -14.20 -19.62
N SER A 259 -17.18 -14.92 -19.91
CA SER A 259 -18.33 -15.08 -19.01
C SER A 259 -18.31 -16.46 -18.36
N ILE A 260 -18.61 -16.54 -17.07
CA ILE A 260 -18.70 -17.81 -16.34
C ILE A 260 -20.08 -18.44 -16.59
N LYS A 261 -20.10 -19.68 -17.07
CA LYS A 261 -21.35 -20.41 -17.33
C LYS A 261 -22.16 -20.60 -16.06
N GLY A 262 -23.44 -20.22 -16.14
CA GLY A 262 -24.37 -20.33 -15.02
C GLY A 262 -24.14 -19.29 -13.92
N SER A 263 -23.41 -18.21 -14.21
CA SER A 263 -23.25 -17.03 -13.33
C SER A 263 -23.46 -15.75 -14.14
N GLU A 264 -23.60 -14.62 -13.44
CA GLU A 264 -23.49 -13.28 -14.03
C GLU A 264 -22.05 -12.79 -14.12
N ASP A 265 -21.12 -13.49 -13.44
CA ASP A 265 -19.71 -13.15 -13.40
C ASP A 265 -19.10 -13.14 -14.81
N ARG A 266 -18.44 -12.04 -15.16
CA ARG A 266 -17.69 -11.91 -16.42
C ARG A 266 -16.55 -10.93 -16.27
N ILE A 267 -15.49 -11.16 -17.03
CA ILE A 267 -14.39 -10.19 -17.17
C ILE A 267 -14.29 -9.73 -18.62
N THR A 268 -14.25 -8.41 -18.81
CA THR A 268 -14.07 -7.77 -20.12
C THR A 268 -12.71 -7.11 -20.20
N ILE A 269 -11.84 -7.65 -21.06
CA ILE A 269 -10.46 -7.22 -21.24
C ILE A 269 -10.31 -6.49 -22.57
N THR A 270 -9.83 -5.26 -22.55
CA THR A 270 -9.45 -4.51 -23.76
C THR A 270 -7.94 -4.29 -23.81
N LEU A 271 -7.31 -4.72 -24.91
CA LEU A 271 -5.88 -4.50 -25.15
C LEU A 271 -5.67 -3.22 -25.96
N ASP A 272 -5.20 -2.17 -25.30
CA ASP A 272 -4.90 -0.89 -25.93
C ASP A 272 -3.70 -0.99 -26.87
N GLY A 273 -3.82 -0.43 -28.07
CA GLY A 273 -2.79 -0.49 -29.10
C GLY A 273 -2.78 -1.78 -29.94
N LYS A 274 -3.67 -2.73 -29.65
CA LYS A 274 -3.91 -3.92 -30.50
C LYS A 274 -5.11 -3.69 -31.41
N THR A 275 -5.10 -4.31 -32.59
CA THR A 275 -6.25 -4.32 -33.51
C THR A 275 -7.20 -5.49 -33.23
N THR A 276 -6.64 -6.61 -32.80
CA THR A 276 -7.40 -7.83 -32.47
C THR A 276 -6.77 -8.51 -31.27
N ALA A 277 -7.60 -8.92 -30.31
CA ALA A 277 -7.16 -9.74 -29.20
C ALA A 277 -7.15 -11.22 -29.62
N SER A 278 -6.15 -11.96 -29.18
CA SER A 278 -6.05 -13.41 -29.32
C SER A 278 -5.96 -14.04 -27.95
N PHE A 279 -6.38 -15.29 -27.80
CA PHE A 279 -6.31 -15.98 -26.51
C PHE A 279 -5.86 -17.43 -26.61
N SER A 280 -5.34 -17.94 -25.50
CA SER A 280 -5.02 -19.35 -25.31
C SER A 280 -5.16 -19.73 -23.84
N PHE A 281 -5.40 -21.00 -23.57
CA PHE A 281 -5.36 -21.53 -22.20
C PHE A 281 -4.02 -22.20 -21.92
N ALA A 282 -3.55 -22.05 -20.68
CA ALA A 282 -2.37 -22.73 -20.18
C ALA A 282 -2.61 -23.19 -18.74
N VAL A 283 -1.75 -24.07 -18.24
CA VAL A 283 -1.72 -24.43 -16.81
C VAL A 283 -0.42 -23.93 -16.21
N LYS A 284 -0.52 -23.24 -15.08
CA LYS A 284 0.62 -22.76 -14.28
C LYS A 284 0.34 -23.11 -12.82
N ASP A 285 1.26 -23.82 -12.18
CA ASP A 285 1.15 -24.21 -10.76
C ASP A 285 -0.17 -24.93 -10.41
N GLY A 286 -0.74 -25.69 -11.36
CA GLY A 286 -2.01 -26.40 -11.19
C GLY A 286 -3.26 -25.56 -11.46
N GLN A 287 -3.11 -24.27 -11.75
CA GLN A 287 -4.20 -23.33 -12.05
C GLN A 287 -4.36 -23.10 -13.55
N THR A 288 -5.61 -22.96 -14.02
CA THR A 288 -5.90 -22.57 -15.41
C THR A 288 -5.63 -21.08 -15.59
N MET A 289 -4.85 -20.74 -16.62
CA MET A 289 -4.55 -19.38 -17.04
C MET A 289 -5.18 -19.10 -18.40
N LEU A 290 -5.96 -18.03 -18.52
CA LEU A 290 -6.42 -17.49 -19.80
C LEU A 290 -5.44 -16.39 -20.26
N ARG A 291 -4.59 -16.70 -21.23
CA ARG A 291 -3.61 -15.76 -21.79
C ARG A 291 -4.21 -14.98 -22.94
N ILE A 292 -4.03 -13.66 -22.94
CA ILE A 292 -4.61 -12.72 -23.90
C ILE A 292 -3.47 -11.89 -24.50
N ASN A 293 -3.36 -11.83 -25.83
CA ASN A 293 -2.28 -11.17 -26.57
C ASN A 293 -2.77 -10.32 -27.74
#